data_AF-A0A544VQM7-F1
#
_entry.id   AF-A0A544VQM7-F1
#
_cell.length_a   1.000
_cell.length_b   1.000
_cell.length_c   1.000
_cell.angle_alpha   90.00
_cell.angle_beta   90.00
_cell.angle_gamma   90.00
#
_symmetry.space_group_name_H-M   'P 1'
#
loop_
_entity.id
_entity.type
_entity.pdbx_description
1 polymer ?
#
loop_
_entity_poly.entity_id
_entity_poly.type
_entity_poly.pdbx_seq_one_letter_code
_entity_poly.pdbx_strand_id
1 'polypeptide(L)'
;GAVGGMITPALSTGTAAGALIATTVNHFGGHASIPIMALAGGAAMLGVTQKAPLFAAVFTAELTHPPVQMYGVLLVVAMGAHVAGRLIRRRAR
;
A
#
# COMPACT_ATOMS: atom_id res chain seq x y z
N GLY A 1 -9.36 -2.60 24.30
CA GLY A 1 -8.41 -2.99 23.25
C GLY A 1 -7.01 -2.76 23.77
N ALA A 2 -6.08 -3.69 23.55
CA ALA A 2 -4.69 -3.51 23.96
C ALA A 2 -4.12 -2.21 23.37
N VAL A 3 -3.30 -1.49 24.13
CA VAL A 3 -2.63 -0.27 23.67
C VAL A 3 -1.56 -0.68 22.64
N GLY A 4 -1.76 -0.31 21.37
CA GLY A 4 -0.85 -0.67 20.29
C GLY A 4 -1.05 0.19 19.05
N GLY A 5 0.04 0.50 18.35
CA GLY A 5 0.01 1.25 17.09
C GLY A 5 -0.49 0.40 15.93
N MET A 6 -1.19 1.02 14.97
CA MET A 6 -1.74 0.35 13.79
C MET A 6 -0.79 0.36 12.57
N ILE A 7 0.39 0.96 12.68
CA ILE A 7 1.33 1.12 11.55
C ILE A 7 1.85 -0.24 11.08
N THR A 8 2.50 -1.02 11.95
CA THR A 8 3.06 -2.33 11.59
C THR A 8 2.00 -3.33 11.11
N PRO A 9 0.84 -3.48 11.78
CA PRO A 9 -0.22 -4.36 11.30
C PRO A 9 -0.76 -3.96 9.92
N ALA A 10 -0.99 -2.65 9.69
CA ALA A 10 -1.50 -2.17 8.41
C ALA A 10 -0.51 -2.37 7.27
N LEU A 11 0.77 -2.06 7.52
CA LEU A 11 1.83 -2.26 6.53
C LEU A 11 1.96 -3.74 6.16
N SER A 12 2.07 -4.64 7.15
CA SER A 12 2.19 -6.09 6.93
C SER A 12 0.99 -6.67 6.17
N THR A 13 -0.22 -6.22 6.49
CA THR A 13 -1.43 -6.65 5.79
C THR A 13 -1.41 -6.19 4.33
N GLY A 14 -1.05 -4.93 4.09
CA GLY A 14 -0.96 -4.37 2.74
C GLY A 14 0.11 -5.04 1.88
N THR A 15 1.29 -5.33 2.45
CA THR A 15 2.37 -6.00 1.74
C THR A 15 2.02 -7.44 1.40
N ALA A 16 1.41 -8.18 2.34
CA ALA A 16 0.92 -9.52 2.09
C ALA A 16 -0.15 -9.54 0.98
N ALA A 17 -1.11 -8.61 1.01
CA ALA A 17 -2.13 -8.49 -0.04
C ALA A 17 -1.51 -8.18 -1.41
N GLY A 18 -0.55 -7.26 -1.47
CA GLY A 18 0.18 -6.94 -2.70
C GLY A 18 0.96 -8.14 -3.26
N ALA A 19 1.66 -8.87 -2.41
CA ALA A 19 2.38 -10.08 -2.80
C ALA A 19 1.43 -11.18 -3.31
N LEU A 20 0.28 -11.37 -2.64
CA LEU A 20 -0.76 -12.31 -3.10
C LEU A 20 -1.26 -11.92 -4.49
N ILE A 21 -1.58 -10.64 -4.73
CA ILE A 21 -2.03 -10.17 -6.05
C ILE A 21 -1.00 -10.48 -7.13
N ALA A 22 0.28 -10.15 -6.90
CA ALA A 22 1.34 -10.45 -7.88
C ALA A 22 1.49 -11.95 -8.12
N THR A 23 1.40 -12.76 -7.07
CA THR A 23 1.49 -14.22 -7.18
C THR A 23 0.33 -14.78 -8.00
N THR A 24 -0.89 -14.29 -7.77
CA THR A 24 -2.07 -14.67 -8.56
C THR A 24 -1.92 -14.26 -10.02
N VAL A 25 -1.45 -13.04 -10.31
CA VAL A 25 -1.19 -12.59 -11.69
C VAL A 25 -0.19 -13.49 -12.39
N ASN A 26 0.92 -13.83 -11.71
CA ASN A 26 1.94 -14.73 -12.26
C ASN A 26 1.41 -16.15 -12.47
N HIS A 27 0.53 -16.63 -11.59
CA HIS A 27 -0.09 -17.95 -11.71
C HIS A 27 -0.95 -18.08 -12.98
N PHE A 28 -1.64 -17.01 -13.39
CA PHE A 28 -2.46 -16.99 -14.60
C PHE A 28 -1.71 -16.55 -15.87
N GLY A 29 -0.37 -16.61 -15.87
CA GLY A 29 0.46 -16.32 -17.04
C GLY A 29 0.76 -14.84 -17.29
N GLY A 30 0.40 -13.96 -16.36
CA GLY A 30 0.83 -12.57 -16.37
C GLY A 30 2.26 -12.40 -15.82
N HIS A 31 2.75 -11.15 -15.86
CA HIS A 31 4.03 -10.80 -15.27
C HIS A 31 3.88 -9.60 -14.33
N ALA A 32 3.97 -9.87 -13.04
CA ALA A 32 3.97 -8.87 -11.98
C ALA A 32 5.14 -9.11 -11.02
N SER A 33 5.87 -8.04 -10.73
CA SER A 33 6.94 -8.09 -9.73
C SER A 33 6.33 -8.15 -8.32
N ILE A 34 6.55 -9.28 -7.63
CA ILE A 34 6.10 -9.51 -6.26
C ILE A 34 6.61 -8.43 -5.29
N PRO A 35 7.91 -8.08 -5.22
CA PRO A 35 8.38 -7.06 -4.28
C PRO A 35 7.79 -5.67 -4.58
N ILE A 36 7.63 -5.31 -5.86
CA ILE A 36 7.01 -4.05 -6.27
C ILE A 36 5.57 -3.96 -5.78
N MET A 37 4.79 -5.02 -6.00
CA MET A 37 3.39 -5.06 -5.59
C MET A 37 3.22 -5.13 -4.08
N ALA A 38 4.11 -5.82 -3.37
CA ALA A 38 4.14 -5.83 -1.91
C ALA A 38 4.35 -4.41 -1.36
N LEU A 39 5.36 -3.69 -1.84
CA LEU A 39 5.62 -2.31 -1.42
C LEU A 39 4.44 -1.38 -1.72
N ALA A 40 3.87 -1.47 -2.92
CA ALA A 40 2.70 -0.70 -3.32
C ALA A 40 1.49 -0.99 -2.41
N GLY A 41 1.19 -2.26 -2.13
CA GLY A 41 0.11 -2.66 -1.23
C GLY A 41 0.30 -2.17 0.20
N GLY A 42 1.54 -2.22 0.71
CA GLY A 42 1.92 -1.69 2.02
C GLY A 42 1.64 -0.19 2.14
N ALA A 43 2.13 0.60 1.19
CA ALA A 43 1.91 2.05 1.15
C ALA A 43 0.42 2.42 0.98
N ALA A 44 -0.32 1.67 0.14
CA ALA A 44 -1.77 1.85 -0.02
C ALA A 44 -2.51 1.66 1.31
N MET A 45 -2.28 0.53 1.98
CA MET A 45 -2.98 0.19 3.22
C MET A 45 -2.63 1.16 4.35
N LEU A 46 -1.36 1.57 4.47
CA LEU A 46 -0.96 2.64 5.38
C LEU A 46 -1.66 3.97 5.07
N GLY A 47 -1.72 4.38 3.80
CA GLY A 47 -2.36 5.64 3.40
C GLY A 47 -3.86 5.70 3.72
N VAL A 48 -4.54 4.56 3.63
CA VAL A 48 -5.96 4.43 3.98
C VAL A 48 -6.17 4.40 5.50
N THR A 49 -5.39 3.59 6.22
CA THR A 49 -5.56 3.39 7.68
C THR A 49 -5.14 4.62 8.48
N GLN A 50 -4.01 5.23 8.13
CA GLN A 50 -3.48 6.42 8.82
C GLN A 50 -4.11 7.73 8.34
N LYS A 51 -4.93 7.71 7.28
CA LYS A 51 -5.50 8.91 6.63
C LYS A 51 -4.44 9.95 6.22
N ALA A 52 -3.20 9.51 6.01
CA ALA A 52 -2.06 10.37 5.70
C ALA A 52 -1.26 9.76 4.52
N PRO A 53 -1.71 9.96 3.27
CA PRO A 53 -1.12 9.27 2.10
C PRO A 53 0.33 9.71 1.81
N LEU A 54 0.67 10.98 2.03
CA LEU A 54 2.05 11.48 1.89
C LEU A 54 2.98 10.82 2.89
N PHE A 55 2.55 10.75 4.16
CA PHE A 55 3.29 10.05 5.21
C PHE A 55 3.49 8.57 4.84
N ALA A 56 2.44 7.88 4.40
CA ALA A 56 2.54 6.47 4.04
C ALA A 56 3.55 6.21 2.90
N ALA A 57 3.56 7.07 1.88
CA ALA A 57 4.53 6.97 0.78
C ALA A 57 5.97 7.18 1.26
N VAL A 58 6.23 8.26 1.99
CA VAL A 58 7.57 8.57 2.52
C VAL A 58 8.01 7.50 3.52
N PHE A 59 7.18 7.13 4.49
CA PHE A 59 7.50 6.11 5.48
C PHE A 59 7.85 4.76 4.86
N THR A 60 7.11 4.34 3.83
CA THR A 60 7.41 3.09 3.12
C THR A 60 8.72 3.20 2.33
N ALA A 61 9.00 4.35 1.72
CA ALA A 61 10.24 4.59 0.98
C ALA A 61 11.46 4.60 1.92
N GLU A 62 11.39 5.32 3.04
CA GLU A 62 12.45 5.37 4.06
C GLU A 62 12.70 4.00 4.69
N LEU A 63 11.65 3.20 4.92
CA LEU A 63 11.81 1.87 5.52
C LEU A 63 12.51 0.89 4.57
N THR A 64 12.25 1.00 3.26
CA THR A 64 12.61 -0.04 2.29
C THR A 64 13.74 0.36 1.35
N HIS A 65 14.16 1.62 1.37
CA HIS A 65 15.21 2.19 0.54
C HIS A 65 15.11 1.74 -0.95
N PRO A 66 13.94 1.90 -1.60
CA PRO A 66 13.74 1.39 -2.94
C PRO A 66 14.47 2.26 -3.99
N PRO A 67 14.60 1.79 -5.23
CA PRO A 67 15.10 2.62 -6.34
C PRO A 67 14.29 3.92 -6.49
N VAL A 68 14.92 5.00 -6.96
CA VAL A 68 14.30 6.34 -7.00
C VAL A 68 12.97 6.39 -7.79
N GLN A 69 12.83 5.51 -8.78
CA GLN A 69 11.63 5.37 -9.62
C GLN A 69 10.39 4.97 -8.78
N MET A 70 10.61 4.24 -7.68
CA MET A 70 9.54 3.75 -6.82
C MET A 70 8.88 4.84 -5.99
N TYR A 71 9.56 5.96 -5.73
CA TYR A 71 9.00 7.05 -4.92
C TYR A 71 7.71 7.59 -5.56
N GLY A 72 7.71 7.78 -6.88
CA GLY A 72 6.52 8.20 -7.62
C GLY A 72 5.40 7.15 -7.56
N VAL A 73 5.74 5.87 -7.68
CA VAL A 73 4.77 4.76 -7.60
C VAL A 73 4.12 4.71 -6.22
N LEU A 74 4.91 4.76 -5.15
CA LEU A 74 4.42 4.75 -3.78
C LEU A 74 3.49 5.94 -3.50
N LEU A 75 3.85 7.13 -4.00
CA LEU A 75 3.02 8.32 -3.87
C LEU A 75 1.68 8.18 -4.61
N VAL A 76 1.71 7.74 -5.87
CA VAL A 76 0.51 7.54 -6.70
C VAL A 76 -0.41 6.50 -6.06
N VAL A 77 0.14 5.38 -5.60
CA VAL A 77 -0.63 4.29 -5.00
C VAL A 77 -1.23 4.71 -3.65
N ALA A 78 -0.46 5.34 -2.78
CA ALA A 78 -0.96 5.82 -1.49
C ALA A 78 -2.06 6.87 -1.65
N MET A 79 -1.88 7.82 -2.58
CA MET A 79 -2.88 8.84 -2.88
C MET A 79 -4.14 8.23 -3.51
N GLY A 80 -3.97 7.38 -4.51
CA GLY A 80 -5.07 6.71 -5.21
C GLY A 80 -5.92 5.88 -4.26
N ALA A 81 -5.30 5.08 -3.40
CA ALA A 81 -5.99 4.29 -2.38
C ALA A 81 -6.74 5.19 -1.38
N HIS A 82 -6.12 6.28 -0.93
CA HIS A 82 -6.75 7.23 -0.03
C HIS A 82 -7.99 7.90 -0.64
N VAL A 83 -7.89 8.35 -1.90
CA VAL A 83 -9.00 8.96 -2.65
C VAL A 83 -10.11 7.95 -2.88
N ALA A 84 -9.79 6.75 -3.36
CA ALA A 84 -10.76 5.67 -3.55
C ALA A 84 -11.50 5.35 -2.23
N GLY A 85 -10.76 5.22 -1.12
CA GLY A 85 -11.35 5.01 0.19
C GLY A 85 -12.26 6.15 0.65
N ARG A 86 -11.95 7.42 0.33
CA ARG A 86 -12.87 8.55 0.58
C ARG A 86 -14.12 8.48 -0.30
N LEU A 87 -14.00 8.13 -1.57
CA LEU A 87 -15.13 8.05 -2.50
C LEU A 87 -16.09 6.91 -2.13
N ILE A 88 -15.58 5.73 -1.77
CA ILE A 88 -16.40 4.60 -1.32
C ILE A 88 -17.19 4.97 -0.05
N ARG A 89 -16.54 5.61 0.93
CA ARG A 89 -17.22 6.09 2.15
C ARG A 89 -18.26 7.17 1.91
N ARG A 90 -18.10 7.98 0.85
CA ARG A 90 -19.09 8.99 0.45
C ARG A 90 -20.33 8.35 -0.19
N ARG A 91 -20.16 7.28 -0.98
CA ARG A 91 -21.27 6.56 -1.62
C ARG A 91 -22.09 5.70 -0.66
N ALA A 92 -21.49 5.25 0.44
CA ALA A 92 -22.15 4.45 1.46
C ALA A 92 -22.99 5.27 2.47
N ARG A 93 -23.08 6.58 2.26
CA ARG A 93 -23.91 7.53 3.04
C ARG A 93 -25.01 8.04 2.15
#